data_AF-A0A8J6J603-F1
#
_entry.id   AF-A0A8J6J603-F1
#
_cell.length_a   1.000
_cell.length_b   1.000
_cell.length_c   1.000
_cell.angle_alpha   90.00
_cell.angle_beta   90.00
_cell.angle_gamma   90.00
#
_symmetry.space_group_name_H-M   'P 1'
#
loop_
_entity.id
_entity.type
_entity.pdbx_description
1 polymer ?
#
loop_
_entity_poly.entity_id
_entity_poly.type
_entity_poly.pdbx_seq_one_letter_code
_entity_poly.pdbx_strand_id
1 'polypeptide(L)'
;EWTIFENTHEPIIDQQTFDLVQKIRGNVRRYPDGWGEAAPLTGLLYCADCGGKMYVHRTNNGKRISQYTCSQYSKVPVGKLCTTQHRINEDVVLSLVSEMLKAIAEYAKHDRAEFVRVVQEAQSSQQTAEVRKQRTRLATAKQRVSELEVLLCKIYEDNILGKLSDSRYATLDAQYEKEQSELTAEISVLEKAVKSYEKHEKDADRFIALIDKYENFDKLTIAMLNEFIEKILVHERDRKGSIQTTQEVEIYFNFVGRFVPPAFGEVELTPEELEEIRKREERKDRLHQNYLKRKASGAQKRYEDKIKGRKKAEIEAKKAAIRAEDIAKGVFVPVSSLPQREPMKGVQTA
;
A
#
# COMPACT_ATOMS: atom_id res chain seq x y z
N GLU A 1 12.62 4.16 33.01
CA GLU A 1 12.69 3.74 31.59
C GLU A 1 12.64 2.23 31.54
N TRP A 2 11.97 1.64 30.54
CA TRP A 2 11.94 0.19 30.38
C TRP A 2 13.12 -0.23 29.52
N THR A 3 13.96 -1.13 30.04
CA THR A 3 15.07 -1.73 29.29
C THR A 3 14.59 -3.05 28.68
N ILE A 4 14.60 -3.15 27.35
CA ILE A 4 14.21 -4.36 26.62
C ILE A 4 15.47 -5.13 26.29
N PHE A 5 15.59 -6.36 26.79
CA PHE A 5 16.69 -7.27 26.49
C PHE A 5 16.20 -8.36 25.54
N GLU A 6 16.69 -8.32 24.30
CA GLU A 6 16.32 -9.27 23.25
C GLU A 6 17.01 -10.64 23.46
N ASN A 7 16.38 -11.72 22.98
CA ASN A 7 16.96 -13.08 22.88
C ASN A 7 17.45 -13.71 24.20
N THR A 8 16.78 -13.42 25.31
CA THR A 8 17.09 -14.03 26.63
C THR A 8 16.58 -15.47 26.79
N HIS A 9 15.70 -15.91 25.88
CA HIS A 9 15.15 -17.26 25.83
C HIS A 9 14.94 -17.67 24.37
N GLU A 10 14.80 -18.97 24.14
CA GLU A 10 14.48 -19.50 22.82
C GLU A 10 13.09 -19.01 22.38
N PRO A 11 12.97 -18.38 21.21
CA PRO A 11 11.71 -17.82 20.73
C PRO A 11 10.74 -18.94 20.31
N ILE A 12 9.48 -18.85 20.73
CA ILE A 12 8.41 -19.79 20.34
C ILE A 12 7.94 -19.55 18.90
N ILE A 13 7.95 -18.28 18.49
CA ILE A 13 7.55 -17.83 17.16
C ILE A 13 8.70 -17.06 16.54
N ASP A 14 8.86 -17.19 15.24
CA ASP A 14 9.87 -16.41 14.53
C ASP A 14 9.50 -14.92 14.56
N GLN A 15 10.53 -14.07 14.58
CA GLN A 15 10.35 -12.62 14.64
C GLN A 15 9.52 -12.07 13.47
N GLN A 16 9.57 -12.73 12.30
CA GLN A 16 8.90 -12.24 11.10
C GLN A 16 7.38 -12.47 11.18
N THR A 17 6.96 -13.66 11.61
CA THR A 17 5.56 -13.97 11.91
C THR A 17 5.04 -13.02 12.97
N PHE A 18 5.83 -12.73 14.01
CA PHE A 18 5.46 -11.75 15.01
C PHE A 18 5.26 -10.35 14.40
N ASP A 19 6.26 -9.85 13.66
CA ASP A 19 6.21 -8.53 13.01
C ASP A 19 5.04 -8.42 12.03
N LEU A 20 4.76 -9.46 11.24
CA LEU A 20 3.63 -9.54 10.31
C LEU A 20 2.29 -9.45 11.05
N VAL A 21 2.14 -10.20 12.14
CA VAL A 21 0.93 -10.15 12.97
C VAL A 21 0.75 -8.77 13.60
N GLN A 22 1.83 -8.13 14.09
CA GLN A 22 1.75 -6.76 14.61
C GLN A 22 1.30 -5.77 13.52
N LYS A 23 1.83 -5.90 12.29
CA LYS A 23 1.41 -5.09 11.13
C LYS A 23 -0.08 -5.28 10.82
N ILE A 24 -0.56 -6.52 10.78
CA ILE A 24 -1.98 -6.83 10.55
C ILE A 24 -2.84 -6.20 11.65
N ARG A 25 -2.46 -6.39 12.93
CA ARG A 25 -3.20 -5.83 14.08
C ARG A 25 -3.23 -4.30 14.10
N GLY A 26 -2.17 -3.64 13.62
CA GLY A 26 -2.12 -2.18 13.49
C GLY A 26 -3.06 -1.63 12.42
N ASN A 27 -3.37 -2.41 11.39
CA ASN A 27 -4.21 -1.97 10.26
C ASN A 27 -5.71 -2.25 10.46
N VAL A 28 -6.07 -3.22 11.29
CA VAL A 28 -7.48 -3.56 11.56
C VAL A 28 -8.13 -2.51 12.46
N ARG A 29 -9.21 -1.89 11.96
CA ARG A 29 -10.12 -1.07 12.77
C ARG A 29 -11.02 -1.98 13.61
N ARG A 30 -10.89 -1.92 14.95
CA ARG A 30 -11.79 -2.65 15.87
C ARG A 30 -13.17 -1.99 15.86
N TYR A 31 -14.21 -2.73 15.49
CA TYR A 31 -15.60 -2.33 15.71
C TYR A 31 -16.15 -3.07 16.95
N PRO A 32 -17.04 -2.43 17.74
CA PRO A 32 -17.57 -3.02 18.97
C PRO A 32 -18.43 -4.29 18.79
N ASP A 33 -19.01 -4.50 17.60
CA ASP A 33 -20.16 -5.42 17.43
C ASP A 33 -19.82 -6.76 16.75
N GLY A 34 -18.54 -7.14 16.73
CA GLY A 34 -18.13 -8.45 16.21
C GLY A 34 -17.93 -8.47 14.69
N TRP A 35 -17.05 -9.39 14.30
CA TRP A 35 -16.53 -9.52 12.94
C TRP A 35 -17.57 -10.17 12.04
N GLY A 36 -18.16 -9.39 11.13
CA GLY A 36 -18.61 -9.98 9.86
C GLY A 36 -17.41 -10.53 9.10
N GLU A 37 -17.63 -11.40 8.11
CA GLU A 37 -16.53 -12.01 7.30
C GLU A 37 -15.53 -10.95 6.84
N ALA A 38 -14.26 -11.09 7.20
CA ALA A 38 -13.23 -10.15 6.79
C ALA A 38 -13.03 -10.22 5.27
N ALA A 39 -13.03 -9.07 4.60
CA ALA A 39 -12.77 -9.05 3.17
C ALA A 39 -11.27 -9.33 2.92
N PRO A 40 -10.90 -10.14 1.91
CA PRO A 40 -9.53 -10.63 1.77
C PRO A 40 -8.46 -9.55 1.62
N LEU A 41 -8.80 -8.42 1.01
CA LEU A 41 -7.86 -7.31 0.73
C LEU A 41 -7.94 -6.18 1.77
N THR A 42 -8.54 -6.45 2.94
CA THR A 42 -8.68 -5.46 4.00
C THR A 42 -7.32 -4.99 4.50
N GLY A 43 -7.06 -3.68 4.40
CA GLY A 43 -5.81 -3.08 4.87
C GLY A 43 -4.64 -3.16 3.89
N LEU A 44 -4.82 -3.77 2.72
CA LEU A 44 -3.80 -3.87 1.68
C LEU A 44 -3.96 -2.81 0.57
N LEU A 45 -5.18 -2.32 0.33
CA LEU A 45 -5.48 -1.40 -0.77
C LEU A 45 -5.38 0.08 -0.37
N TYR A 46 -4.64 0.83 -1.18
CA TYR A 46 -4.44 2.26 -1.07
C TYR A 46 -4.68 2.95 -2.42
N CYS A 47 -5.11 4.20 -2.38
CA CYS A 47 -5.23 5.06 -3.55
C CYS A 47 -3.87 5.67 -3.87
N ALA A 48 -3.42 5.54 -5.11
CA ALA A 48 -2.15 6.10 -5.56
C ALA A 48 -2.16 7.64 -5.55
N ASP A 49 -3.27 8.27 -5.95
CA ASP A 49 -3.39 9.72 -6.11
C ASP A 49 -3.41 10.49 -4.78
N CYS A 50 -3.95 9.92 -3.70
CA CYS A 50 -4.05 10.60 -2.39
C CYS A 50 -3.36 9.87 -1.23
N GLY A 51 -2.75 8.71 -1.48
CA GLY A 51 -2.14 7.86 -0.44
C GLY A 51 -3.13 7.23 0.53
N GLY A 52 -4.43 7.31 0.22
CA GLY A 52 -5.50 7.00 1.12
C GLY A 52 -5.92 5.53 1.19
N LYS A 53 -6.32 5.03 2.36
CA LYS A 53 -6.86 3.66 2.48
C LYS A 53 -8.14 3.50 1.65
N MET A 54 -8.33 2.34 1.03
CA MET A 54 -9.59 2.00 0.34
C MET A 54 -10.46 1.12 1.23
N TYR A 55 -11.76 1.44 1.30
CA TYR A 55 -12.74 0.68 2.08
C TYR A 55 -13.61 -0.19 1.18
N VAL A 56 -13.95 -1.38 1.68
CA VAL A 56 -14.82 -2.34 1.00
C VAL A 56 -16.29 -1.96 1.14
N HIS A 57 -17.02 -2.06 0.03
CA HIS A 57 -18.47 -2.03 -0.06
C HIS A 57 -18.93 -3.40 -0.58
N ARG A 58 -19.59 -4.20 0.27
CA ARG A 58 -19.99 -5.59 -0.05
C ARG A 58 -21.11 -5.70 -1.09
N THR A 59 -21.89 -4.63 -1.24
CA THR A 59 -23.01 -4.57 -2.18
C THR A 59 -22.95 -3.32 -3.03
N ASN A 60 -23.18 -3.46 -4.32
CA ASN A 60 -23.23 -2.36 -5.27
C ASN A 60 -24.54 -2.44 -6.09
N ASN A 61 -25.36 -1.39 -6.03
CA ASN A 61 -26.60 -1.25 -6.81
C ASN A 61 -27.53 -2.49 -6.77
N GLY A 62 -27.64 -3.16 -5.62
CA GLY A 62 -28.48 -4.36 -5.47
C GLY A 62 -27.84 -5.64 -6.00
N LYS A 63 -26.53 -5.67 -6.19
CA LYS A 63 -25.72 -6.88 -6.46
C LYS A 63 -24.72 -7.10 -5.34
N ARG A 64 -24.45 -8.36 -4.99
CA ARG A 64 -23.39 -8.76 -4.05
C ARG A 64 -22.03 -8.77 -4.76
N ILE A 65 -21.55 -7.58 -5.13
CA ILE A 65 -20.23 -7.38 -5.73
C ILE A 65 -19.44 -6.50 -4.77
N SER A 66 -18.40 -7.08 -4.19
CA SER A 66 -17.44 -6.37 -3.35
C SER A 66 -16.65 -5.36 -4.18
N GLN A 67 -16.69 -4.09 -3.79
CA GLN A 67 -15.95 -3.02 -4.44
C GLN A 67 -15.19 -2.21 -3.39
N TYR A 68 -13.93 -1.92 -3.66
CA TYR A 68 -13.12 -1.02 -2.85
C TYR A 68 -13.23 0.40 -3.37
N THR A 69 -13.41 1.36 -2.47
CA THR A 69 -13.50 2.79 -2.77
C THR A 69 -12.53 3.58 -1.90
N CYS A 70 -11.83 4.56 -2.48
CA CYS A 70 -10.95 5.46 -1.75
C CYS A 70 -11.66 6.16 -0.58
N SER A 71 -11.04 6.16 0.60
CA SER A 71 -11.66 6.73 1.81
C SER A 71 -11.70 8.25 1.84
N GLN A 72 -10.80 8.91 1.11
CA GLN A 72 -10.70 10.36 0.96
C GLN A 72 -11.54 10.88 -0.22
N TYR A 73 -12.29 10.00 -0.88
CA TYR A 73 -13.31 10.42 -1.84
C TYR A 73 -14.50 11.05 -1.11
N SER A 74 -14.72 12.35 -1.36
CA SER A 74 -15.91 13.16 -1.08
C SER A 74 -16.73 12.77 0.17
N LYS A 75 -16.10 12.79 1.35
CA LYS A 75 -16.82 12.84 2.63
C LYS A 75 -17.04 14.31 3.02
N VAL A 76 -18.13 14.91 2.56
CA VAL A 76 -18.54 16.25 3.02
C VAL A 76 -18.76 16.17 4.54
N PRO A 77 -18.16 17.03 5.39
CA PRO A 77 -17.48 18.30 5.13
C PRO A 77 -15.92 18.28 5.18
N VAL A 78 -15.29 17.10 5.27
CA VAL A 78 -13.88 16.90 5.68
C VAL A 78 -12.83 17.26 4.60
N GLY A 79 -13.27 17.73 3.42
CA GLY A 79 -12.39 18.04 2.28
C GLY A 79 -12.28 16.89 1.27
N LYS A 80 -11.84 17.21 0.06
CA LYS A 80 -11.67 16.25 -1.06
C LYS A 80 -10.21 16.23 -1.47
N LEU A 81 -9.48 15.17 -1.10
CA LEU A 81 -8.15 14.91 -1.68
C LEU A 81 -8.29 14.24 -3.04
N CYS A 82 -9.25 13.32 -3.19
CA CYS A 82 -9.68 12.81 -4.48
C CYS A 82 -10.90 13.58 -4.96
N THR A 83 -10.80 14.23 -6.12
CA THR A 83 -11.94 14.91 -6.78
C THR A 83 -12.97 13.92 -7.32
N THR A 84 -12.58 12.65 -7.45
CA THR A 84 -13.30 11.61 -8.18
C THR A 84 -13.36 10.32 -7.36
N GLN A 85 -14.33 9.45 -7.66
CA GLN A 85 -14.47 8.17 -6.95
C GLN A 85 -13.49 7.14 -7.51
N HIS A 86 -12.32 7.01 -6.92
CA HIS A 86 -11.42 5.89 -7.20
C HIS A 86 -12.01 4.62 -6.63
N ARG A 87 -12.26 3.65 -7.51
CA ARG A 87 -12.90 2.39 -7.16
C ARG A 87 -12.40 1.26 -8.03
N ILE A 88 -12.33 0.08 -7.44
CA ILE A 88 -11.96 -1.16 -8.11
C ILE A 88 -12.77 -2.32 -7.53
N ASN A 89 -13.11 -3.31 -8.35
CA ASN A 89 -13.82 -4.48 -7.86
C ASN A 89 -12.84 -5.47 -7.23
N GLU A 90 -13.30 -6.22 -6.23
CA GLU A 90 -12.49 -7.19 -5.51
C GLU A 90 -12.00 -8.35 -6.39
N ASP A 91 -12.89 -8.87 -7.25
CA ASP A 91 -12.61 -9.96 -8.19
C ASP A 91 -11.45 -9.63 -9.14
N VAL A 92 -11.42 -8.40 -9.66
CA VAL A 92 -10.36 -7.92 -10.56
C VAL A 92 -9.01 -7.92 -9.85
N VAL A 93 -8.94 -7.42 -8.60
CA VAL A 93 -7.68 -7.37 -7.86
C VAL A 93 -7.20 -8.76 -7.48
N LEU A 94 -8.10 -9.65 -7.01
CA LEU A 94 -7.74 -11.02 -6.65
C LEU A 94 -7.25 -11.82 -7.87
N SER A 95 -7.88 -11.64 -9.02
CA SER A 95 -7.47 -12.30 -10.27
C SER A 95 -6.09 -11.81 -10.71
N LEU A 96 -5.87 -10.49 -10.71
CA LEU A 96 -4.59 -9.89 -11.06
C LEU A 96 -3.45 -10.38 -10.14
N VAL A 97 -3.68 -10.37 -8.83
CA VAL A 97 -2.69 -10.87 -7.85
C VAL A 97 -2.40 -12.34 -8.09
N SER A 98 -3.43 -13.18 -8.31
CA SER A 98 -3.26 -14.61 -8.56
C SER A 98 -2.43 -14.85 -9.82
N GLU A 99 -2.77 -14.18 -10.93
CA GLU A 99 -2.05 -14.31 -12.20
C GLU A 99 -0.60 -13.82 -12.08
N MET A 100 -0.36 -12.71 -11.39
CA MET A 100 1.00 -12.22 -11.12
C MET A 100 1.80 -13.21 -10.27
N LEU A 101 1.24 -13.73 -9.17
CA LEU A 101 1.94 -14.72 -8.33
C LEU A 101 2.28 -16.00 -9.09
N LYS A 102 1.37 -16.47 -9.96
CA LYS A 102 1.64 -17.62 -10.85
C LYS A 102 2.80 -17.34 -11.79
N ALA A 103 2.82 -16.18 -12.44
CA ALA A 103 3.91 -15.83 -13.36
C ALA A 103 5.24 -15.64 -12.63
N ILE A 104 5.24 -15.07 -11.42
CA ILE A 104 6.47 -14.97 -10.62
C ILE A 104 6.94 -16.36 -10.19
N ALA A 105 6.02 -17.25 -9.79
CA ALA A 105 6.35 -18.62 -9.41
C ALA A 105 6.92 -19.42 -10.58
N GLU A 106 6.37 -19.27 -11.78
CA GLU A 106 6.90 -19.90 -13.00
C GLU A 106 8.30 -19.35 -13.33
N TYR A 107 8.46 -18.02 -13.30
CA TYR A 107 9.75 -17.38 -13.56
C TYR A 107 10.84 -17.80 -12.56
N ALA A 108 10.52 -17.82 -11.28
CA ALA A 108 11.43 -18.25 -10.21
C ALA A 108 11.83 -19.74 -10.31
N LYS A 109 10.94 -20.60 -10.83
CA LYS A 109 11.23 -22.02 -11.09
C LYS A 109 12.17 -22.22 -12.27
N HIS A 110 12.10 -21.36 -13.29
CA HIS A 110 12.94 -21.48 -14.48
C HIS A 110 14.35 -20.95 -14.28
N ASP A 111 14.51 -19.76 -13.69
CA ASP A 111 15.83 -19.20 -13.39
C ASP A 111 15.83 -18.40 -12.09
N ARG A 112 16.25 -19.07 -11.01
CA ARG A 112 16.36 -18.47 -9.68
C ARG A 112 17.41 -17.37 -9.62
N ALA A 113 18.55 -17.55 -10.30
CA ALA A 113 19.66 -16.61 -10.22
C ALA A 113 19.32 -15.32 -10.97
N GLU A 114 18.68 -15.45 -12.14
CA GLU A 114 18.17 -14.30 -12.88
C GLU A 114 17.06 -13.59 -12.11
N PHE A 115 16.12 -14.32 -11.51
CA PHE A 115 15.07 -13.71 -10.69
C PHE A 115 15.64 -12.84 -9.57
N VAL A 116 16.59 -13.37 -8.78
CA VAL A 116 17.24 -12.60 -7.71
C VAL A 116 17.90 -11.34 -8.25
N ARG A 117 18.60 -11.44 -9.39
CA ARG A 117 19.25 -10.28 -10.03
C ARG A 117 18.24 -9.22 -10.47
N VAL A 118 17.17 -9.62 -11.16
CA VAL A 118 16.14 -8.70 -11.66
C VAL A 118 15.39 -8.03 -10.51
N VAL A 119 15.10 -8.78 -9.44
CA VAL A 119 14.50 -8.21 -8.23
C VAL A 119 15.42 -7.16 -7.59
N GLN A 120 16.71 -7.46 -7.43
CA GLN A 120 17.68 -6.51 -6.88
C GLN A 120 17.80 -5.25 -7.74
N GLU A 121 17.80 -5.38 -9.06
CA GLU A 121 17.83 -4.25 -9.99
C GLU A 121 16.54 -3.41 -9.94
N ALA A 122 15.37 -4.06 -9.91
CA ALA A 122 14.08 -3.39 -9.77
C ALA A 122 13.97 -2.64 -8.43
N GLN A 123 14.48 -3.20 -7.33
CA GLN A 123 14.50 -2.53 -6.03
C GLN A 123 15.45 -1.34 -6.01
N SER A 124 16.66 -1.49 -6.57
CA SER A 124 17.66 -0.41 -6.65
C SER A 124 17.17 0.77 -7.51
N SER A 125 16.49 0.47 -8.62
CA SER A 125 15.88 1.50 -9.48
C SER A 125 14.71 2.21 -8.80
N GLN A 126 13.94 1.52 -7.96
CA GLN A 126 12.83 2.07 -7.17
C GLN A 126 13.26 2.84 -5.92
N GLN A 127 14.54 2.84 -5.55
CA GLN A 127 15.02 3.68 -4.47
C GLN A 127 14.69 5.14 -4.76
N THR A 128 13.86 5.73 -3.90
CA THR A 128 13.44 7.12 -4.04
C THR A 128 14.67 8.03 -4.02
N ALA A 129 14.57 9.18 -4.67
CA ALA A 129 15.61 10.21 -4.61
C ALA A 129 15.98 10.56 -3.16
N GLU A 130 15.03 10.44 -2.22
CA GLU A 130 15.25 10.64 -0.79
C GLU A 130 16.14 9.57 -0.17
N VAL A 131 15.94 8.28 -0.48
CA VAL A 131 16.83 7.20 -0.01
C VAL A 131 18.25 7.38 -0.55
N ARG A 132 18.37 7.78 -1.83
CA ARG A 132 19.67 8.09 -2.44
C ARG A 132 20.34 9.26 -1.72
N LYS A 133 19.60 10.33 -1.44
CA LYS A 133 20.08 11.49 -0.70
C LYS A 133 20.52 11.11 0.73
N GLN A 134 19.76 10.27 1.42
CA GLN A 134 20.10 9.75 2.74
C GLN A 134 21.39 8.91 2.71
N ARG A 135 21.56 8.02 1.70
CA ARG A 135 22.79 7.26 1.49
C ARG A 135 24.00 8.17 1.23
N THR A 136 23.86 9.17 0.37
CA THR A 136 24.94 10.13 0.11
C THR A 136 25.29 10.93 1.36
N ARG A 137 24.29 11.44 2.09
CA ARG A 137 24.53 12.18 3.34
C ARG A 137 25.20 11.31 4.40
N LEU A 138 24.79 10.05 4.52
CA LEU A 138 25.40 9.08 5.42
C LEU A 138 26.88 8.81 5.06
N ALA A 139 27.20 8.67 3.78
CA ALA A 139 28.58 8.53 3.33
C ALA A 139 29.42 9.76 3.67
N THR A 140 28.90 10.97 3.40
CA THR A 140 29.58 12.23 3.74
C THR A 140 29.78 12.40 5.24
N ALA A 141 28.77 12.08 6.06
CA ALA A 141 28.86 12.18 7.51
C ALA A 141 29.90 11.20 8.08
N LYS A 142 29.93 9.94 7.59
CA LYS A 142 30.95 8.96 7.97
C LYS A 142 32.36 9.40 7.59
N GLN A 143 32.52 9.94 6.39
CA GLN A 143 33.80 10.49 5.95
C GLN A 143 34.24 11.64 6.87
N ARG A 144 33.33 12.57 7.18
CA ARG A 144 33.64 13.70 8.08
C ARG A 144 34.06 13.22 9.47
N VAL A 145 33.40 12.21 10.04
CA VAL A 145 33.81 11.62 11.32
C VAL A 145 35.23 11.04 11.24
N SER A 146 35.57 10.30 10.17
CA SER A 146 36.93 9.78 10.00
C SER A 146 37.99 10.88 9.81
N GLU A 147 37.63 12.00 9.17
CA GLU A 147 38.52 13.16 9.05
C GLU A 147 38.74 13.84 10.41
N LEU A 148 37.69 13.97 11.22
CA LEU A 148 37.76 14.51 12.57
C LEU A 148 38.68 13.68 13.47
N GLU A 149 38.61 12.36 13.39
CA GLU A 149 39.52 11.46 14.13
C GLU A 149 40.99 11.72 13.78
N VAL A 150 41.30 11.89 12.49
CA VAL A 150 42.66 12.23 12.04
C VAL A 150 43.10 13.62 12.55
N LEU A 151 42.20 14.59 12.55
CA LEU A 151 42.48 15.94 13.05
C LEU A 151 42.73 15.95 14.57
N LEU A 152 41.94 15.20 15.33
CA LEU A 152 42.11 15.02 16.78
C LEU A 152 43.49 14.43 17.10
N CYS A 153 43.91 13.36 16.40
CA CYS A 153 45.24 12.78 16.56
C CYS A 153 46.36 13.80 16.32
N LYS A 154 46.26 14.58 15.24
CA LYS A 154 47.27 15.60 14.89
C LYS A 154 47.35 16.73 15.92
N ILE A 155 46.21 17.20 16.43
CA ILE A 155 46.16 18.29 17.41
C ILE A 155 46.72 17.84 18.75
N TYR A 156 46.48 16.58 19.12
CA TYR A 156 47.10 15.97 20.29
C TYR A 156 48.62 15.90 20.16
N GLU A 157 49.13 15.46 19.01
CA GLU A 157 50.58 15.44 18.71
C GLU A 157 51.21 16.84 18.78
N ASP A 158 50.59 17.84 18.16
CA ASP A 158 51.10 19.22 18.15
C ASP A 158 51.04 19.89 19.54
N ASN A 159 50.11 19.49 20.41
CA ASN A 159 50.07 19.94 21.80
C ASN A 159 51.25 19.37 22.62
N ILE A 160 51.54 18.06 22.48
CA ILE A 160 52.69 17.43 23.14
C ILE A 160 54.02 18.05 22.66
N LEU A 161 54.12 18.39 21.38
CA LEU A 161 55.28 19.06 20.80
C LEU A 161 55.41 20.55 21.20
N GLY A 162 54.46 21.09 21.97
CA GLY A 162 54.48 22.47 22.46
C GLY A 162 54.25 23.53 21.37
N LYS A 163 53.80 23.12 20.18
CA LYS A 163 53.46 24.05 19.09
C LYS A 163 52.10 24.70 19.29
N LEU A 164 51.25 24.08 20.12
CA LEU A 164 49.92 24.55 20.49
C LEU A 164 49.88 24.81 22.00
N SER A 165 49.15 25.84 22.43
CA SER A 165 48.91 26.09 23.85
C SER A 165 47.74 25.26 24.37
N ASP A 166 47.81 24.83 25.63
CA ASP A 166 46.78 23.99 26.26
C ASP A 166 45.38 24.63 26.23
N SER A 167 45.30 25.96 26.41
CA SER A 167 44.04 26.71 26.33
C SER A 167 43.39 26.61 24.94
N ARG A 168 44.21 26.60 23.89
CA ARG A 168 43.75 26.52 22.50
C ARG A 168 43.45 25.07 22.10
N TYR A 169 44.21 24.11 22.62
CA TYR A 169 43.90 22.68 22.52
C TYR A 169 42.51 22.39 23.08
N ALA A 170 42.23 22.77 24.34
CA ALA A 170 40.95 22.50 24.99
C ALA A 170 39.74 23.09 24.25
N THR A 171 39.94 24.24 23.59
CA THR A 171 38.88 24.87 22.77
C THR A 171 38.62 24.09 21.48
N LEU A 172 39.66 23.62 20.79
CA LEU A 172 39.53 22.85 19.55
C LEU A 172 39.00 21.43 19.81
N ASP A 173 39.50 20.79 20.87
CA ASP A 173 39.05 19.48 21.34
C ASP A 173 37.54 19.49 21.62
N ALA A 174 37.05 20.45 22.41
CA ALA A 174 35.62 20.61 22.68
C ALA A 174 34.78 20.89 21.42
N GLN A 175 35.32 21.58 20.43
CA GLN A 175 34.62 21.85 19.16
C GLN A 175 34.49 20.57 18.31
N TYR A 176 35.58 19.82 18.17
CA TYR A 176 35.57 18.57 17.40
C TYR A 176 34.79 17.46 18.08
N GLU A 177 34.88 17.34 19.41
CA GLU A 177 34.07 16.40 20.20
C GLU A 177 32.57 16.69 20.00
N LYS A 178 32.18 17.98 20.02
CA LYS A 178 30.81 18.39 19.76
C LYS A 178 30.38 18.00 18.34
N GLU A 179 31.16 18.34 17.33
CA GLU A 179 30.87 18.01 15.92
C GLU A 179 30.77 16.48 15.71
N GLN A 180 31.67 15.70 16.33
CA GLN A 180 31.67 14.25 16.26
C GLN A 180 30.42 13.66 16.93
N SER A 181 30.00 14.19 18.08
CA SER A 181 28.79 13.71 18.77
C SER A 181 27.51 13.98 17.95
N GLU A 182 27.41 15.16 17.31
CA GLU A 182 26.28 15.53 16.45
C GLU A 182 26.25 14.66 15.19
N LEU A 183 27.39 14.46 14.52
CA LEU A 183 27.50 13.60 13.35
C LEU A 183 27.24 12.13 13.68
N THR A 184 27.69 11.63 14.84
CA THR A 184 27.44 10.25 15.26
C THR A 184 25.95 10.01 15.53
N ALA A 185 25.27 10.98 16.14
CA ALA A 185 23.82 10.94 16.29
C ALA A 185 23.10 10.97 14.94
N GLU A 186 23.52 11.84 14.00
CA GLU A 186 22.99 11.90 12.63
C GLU A 186 23.20 10.58 11.89
N ILE A 187 24.40 9.99 11.95
CA ILE A 187 24.73 8.70 11.35
C ILE A 187 23.84 7.61 11.92
N SER A 188 23.62 7.56 13.24
CA SER A 188 22.73 6.55 13.86
C SER A 188 21.30 6.65 13.34
N VAL A 189 20.77 7.86 13.16
CA VAL A 189 19.43 8.08 12.61
C VAL A 189 19.38 7.70 11.13
N LEU A 190 20.34 8.15 10.33
CA LEU A 190 20.43 7.83 8.90
C LEU A 190 20.66 6.34 8.66
N GLU A 191 21.47 5.66 9.47
CA GLU A 191 21.68 4.22 9.40
C GLU A 191 20.41 3.46 9.72
N LYS A 192 19.63 3.88 10.74
CA LYS A 192 18.33 3.25 11.04
C LYS A 192 17.36 3.44 9.88
N ALA A 193 17.31 4.64 9.28
CA ALA A 193 16.49 4.91 8.11
C ALA A 193 16.90 4.03 6.92
N VAL A 194 18.18 4.02 6.55
CA VAL A 194 18.70 3.22 5.43
C VAL A 194 18.54 1.72 5.69
N LYS A 195 18.85 1.21 6.89
CA LYS A 195 18.66 -0.20 7.25
C LYS A 195 17.19 -0.62 7.18
N SER A 196 16.26 0.28 7.51
CA SER A 196 14.83 -0.02 7.35
C SER A 196 14.45 -0.25 5.88
N TYR A 197 15.11 0.45 4.94
CA TYR A 197 14.96 0.21 3.50
C TYR A 197 15.71 -1.05 3.04
N GLU A 198 16.94 -1.27 3.50
CA GLU A 198 17.78 -2.43 3.10
C GLU A 198 17.29 -3.77 3.65
N LYS A 199 16.49 -3.77 4.73
CA LYS A 199 15.82 -4.99 5.21
C LYS A 199 14.95 -5.63 4.11
N HIS A 200 14.53 -4.86 3.10
CA HIS A 200 13.81 -5.35 1.93
C HIS A 200 14.72 -5.92 0.82
N GLU A 201 16.04 -5.68 0.85
CA GLU A 201 16.99 -5.96 -0.25
C GLU A 201 17.57 -7.40 -0.22
N LYS A 202 17.44 -8.12 0.90
CA LYS A 202 18.03 -9.46 1.12
C LYS A 202 17.04 -10.62 1.11
N ASP A 203 15.80 -10.39 0.69
CA ASP A 203 14.72 -11.34 0.95
C ASP A 203 14.13 -12.00 -0.33
N ALA A 204 14.77 -11.85 -1.50
CA ALA A 204 14.36 -12.56 -2.71
C ALA A 204 14.37 -14.10 -2.52
N ASP A 205 15.39 -14.64 -1.86
CA ASP A 205 15.47 -16.06 -1.52
C ASP A 205 14.34 -16.50 -0.55
N ARG A 206 13.92 -15.61 0.34
CA ARG A 206 12.79 -15.87 1.24
C ARG A 206 11.46 -15.83 0.48
N PHE A 207 11.34 -14.92 -0.48
CA PHE A 207 10.17 -14.85 -1.35
C PHE A 207 10.01 -16.14 -2.17
N ILE A 208 11.11 -16.70 -2.67
CA ILE A 208 11.12 -18.01 -3.33
C ILE A 208 10.70 -19.11 -2.36
N ALA A 209 11.26 -19.13 -1.14
CA ALA A 209 10.85 -20.12 -0.13
C ALA A 209 9.35 -20.01 0.23
N LEU A 210 8.78 -18.80 0.21
CA LEU A 210 7.34 -18.59 0.37
C LEU A 210 6.55 -19.11 -0.84
N ILE A 211 7.03 -18.92 -2.06
CA ILE A 211 6.42 -19.51 -3.26
C ILE A 211 6.43 -21.03 -3.15
N ASP A 212 7.56 -21.64 -2.77
CA ASP A 212 7.70 -23.10 -2.64
C ASP A 212 6.78 -23.68 -1.55
N LYS A 213 6.47 -22.90 -0.50
CA LYS A 213 5.50 -23.26 0.54
C LYS A 213 4.06 -23.39 0.00
N TYR A 214 3.70 -22.66 -1.07
CA TYR A 214 2.35 -22.64 -1.62
C TYR A 214 2.32 -23.20 -3.06
N GLU A 215 1.78 -24.41 -3.22
CA GLU A 215 1.74 -25.09 -4.51
C GLU A 215 0.84 -24.42 -5.56
N ASN A 216 -0.27 -23.77 -5.14
CA ASN A 216 -1.27 -23.21 -6.04
C ASN A 216 -1.82 -21.85 -5.56
N PHE A 217 -2.04 -20.94 -6.52
CA PHE A 217 -2.56 -19.59 -6.27
C PHE A 217 -4.01 -19.37 -6.74
N ASP A 218 -4.75 -20.43 -7.11
CA ASP A 218 -6.13 -20.32 -7.62
C ASP A 218 -7.11 -19.71 -6.60
N LYS A 219 -6.90 -19.98 -5.31
CA LYS A 219 -7.71 -19.45 -4.21
C LYS A 219 -6.80 -18.77 -3.20
N LEU A 220 -6.67 -17.45 -3.33
CA LEU A 220 -5.88 -16.64 -2.42
C LEU A 220 -6.58 -16.56 -1.05
N THR A 221 -5.93 -17.09 -0.03
CA THR A 221 -6.37 -16.93 1.36
C THR A 221 -5.89 -15.59 1.93
N ILE A 222 -6.54 -15.12 2.99
CA ILE A 222 -6.15 -13.87 3.68
C ILE A 222 -4.71 -13.98 4.20
N ALA A 223 -4.30 -15.15 4.68
CA ALA A 223 -2.94 -15.39 5.14
C ALA A 223 -1.93 -15.25 3.98
N MET A 224 -2.19 -15.91 2.85
CA MET A 224 -1.34 -15.79 1.65
C MET A 224 -1.21 -14.34 1.19
N LEU A 225 -2.32 -13.59 1.12
CA LEU A 225 -2.28 -12.19 0.70
C LEU A 225 -1.40 -11.35 1.63
N ASN A 226 -1.50 -11.53 2.95
CA ASN A 226 -0.68 -10.77 3.89
C ASN A 226 0.79 -11.21 3.90
N GLU A 227 1.09 -12.48 3.64
CA GLU A 227 2.45 -13.00 3.53
C GLU A 227 3.14 -12.50 2.25
N PHE A 228 2.44 -12.42 1.12
CA PHE A 228 3.01 -12.01 -0.17
C PHE A 228 2.94 -10.52 -0.46
N ILE A 229 1.91 -9.81 0.00
CA ILE A 229 1.62 -8.43 -0.43
C ILE A 229 1.87 -7.45 0.70
N GLU A 230 2.65 -6.42 0.41
CA GLU A 230 2.88 -5.32 1.33
C GLU A 230 1.77 -4.28 1.25
N LYS A 231 1.47 -3.83 0.02
CA LYS A 231 0.44 -2.84 -0.33
C LYS A 231 0.07 -2.94 -1.81
N ILE A 232 -1.14 -2.52 -2.15
CA ILE A 232 -1.65 -2.41 -3.52
C ILE A 232 -2.08 -0.97 -3.73
N LEU A 233 -1.46 -0.28 -4.68
CA LEU A 233 -1.85 1.06 -5.09
C LEU A 233 -2.78 0.99 -6.29
N VAL A 234 -3.92 1.67 -6.19
CA VAL A 234 -4.90 1.76 -7.27
C VAL A 234 -4.95 3.19 -7.76
N HIS A 235 -4.71 3.36 -9.06
CA HIS A 235 -4.79 4.64 -9.74
C HIS A 235 -6.20 4.95 -10.21
N GLU A 236 -6.44 6.22 -10.53
CA GLU A 236 -7.64 6.63 -11.25
C GLU A 236 -7.71 5.97 -12.63
N ARG A 237 -8.94 5.73 -13.11
CA ARG A 237 -9.16 5.31 -14.50
C ARG A 237 -8.99 6.51 -15.43
N ASP A 238 -8.28 6.32 -16.53
CA ASP A 238 -8.08 7.33 -17.58
C ASP A 238 -9.40 7.93 -18.07
N ARG A 239 -10.42 7.09 -18.18
CA ARG A 239 -11.75 7.45 -18.65
C ARG A 239 -12.89 6.84 -17.84
N LYS A 240 -13.76 7.70 -17.33
CA LYS A 240 -14.93 7.28 -16.54
C LYS A 240 -16.08 6.76 -17.39
N GLY A 241 -16.80 5.79 -16.85
CA GLY A 241 -18.05 5.27 -17.43
C GLY A 241 -17.86 4.34 -18.63
N SER A 242 -16.61 4.02 -18.97
CA SER A 242 -16.26 3.01 -19.96
C SER A 242 -15.85 1.73 -19.25
N ILE A 243 -16.39 0.60 -19.70
CA ILE A 243 -16.03 -0.74 -19.19
C ILE A 243 -14.64 -1.14 -19.71
N GLN A 244 -14.30 -0.67 -20.91
CA GLN A 244 -13.05 -0.99 -21.63
C GLN A 244 -11.97 0.07 -21.39
N THR A 245 -11.89 0.59 -20.18
CA THR A 245 -10.85 1.54 -19.81
C THR A 245 -9.90 0.85 -18.85
N THR A 246 -8.62 0.95 -19.18
CA THR A 246 -7.50 0.50 -18.37
C THR A 246 -7.51 1.21 -17.03
N GLN A 247 -7.05 0.50 -16.02
CA GLN A 247 -6.85 1.04 -14.68
C GLN A 247 -5.50 0.51 -14.21
N GLU A 248 -4.58 1.41 -13.93
CA GLU A 248 -3.27 1.01 -13.42
C GLU A 248 -3.43 0.55 -11.95
N VAL A 249 -2.84 -0.60 -11.65
CA VAL A 249 -2.79 -1.18 -10.32
C VAL A 249 -1.35 -1.58 -10.06
N GLU A 250 -0.72 -0.99 -9.06
CA GLU A 250 0.63 -1.33 -8.65
C GLU A 250 0.57 -2.25 -7.44
N ILE A 251 1.18 -3.42 -7.53
CA ILE A 251 1.25 -4.37 -6.43
C ILE A 251 2.68 -4.36 -5.91
N TYR A 252 2.82 -4.06 -4.62
CA TYR A 252 4.08 -4.16 -3.89
C TYR A 252 4.06 -5.46 -3.11
N PHE A 253 4.96 -6.36 -3.46
CA PHE A 253 5.15 -7.61 -2.76
C PHE A 253 6.06 -7.40 -1.55
N ASN A 254 5.78 -8.11 -0.45
CA ASN A 254 6.73 -8.22 0.64
C ASN A 254 8.04 -8.78 0.07
N PHE A 255 9.18 -8.28 0.55
CA PHE A 255 10.54 -8.75 0.19
C PHE A 255 11.04 -8.44 -1.22
N VAL A 256 10.15 -8.17 -2.17
CA VAL A 256 10.48 -7.93 -3.59
C VAL A 256 10.17 -6.49 -4.02
N GLY A 257 9.23 -5.80 -3.37
CA GLY A 257 8.80 -4.46 -3.78
C GLY A 257 7.87 -4.51 -4.99
N ARG A 258 7.91 -3.51 -5.87
CA ARG A 258 7.13 -3.56 -7.13
C ARG A 258 7.91 -4.42 -8.12
N PHE A 259 7.37 -5.59 -8.44
CA PHE A 259 7.92 -6.46 -9.47
C PHE A 259 6.83 -6.81 -10.48
N VAL A 260 7.15 -6.60 -11.75
CA VAL A 260 6.29 -6.93 -12.87
C VAL A 260 7.02 -8.01 -13.66
N PRO A 261 6.50 -9.25 -13.68
CA PRO A 261 7.08 -10.30 -14.50
C PRO A 261 7.17 -9.87 -15.97
N PRO A 262 8.17 -10.33 -16.74
CA PRO A 262 8.28 -9.99 -18.16
C PRO A 262 7.02 -10.31 -18.99
N ALA A 263 6.27 -11.35 -18.60
CA ALA A 263 4.98 -11.69 -19.21
C ALA A 263 3.90 -10.60 -19.07
N PHE A 264 4.02 -9.72 -18.08
CA PHE A 264 3.19 -8.55 -17.83
C PHE A 264 3.88 -7.23 -18.22
N GLY A 265 5.05 -7.31 -18.87
CA GLY A 265 5.75 -6.15 -19.41
C GLY A 265 4.96 -5.48 -20.54
N GLU A 266 5.46 -4.34 -21.01
CA GLU A 266 4.87 -3.62 -22.14
C GLU A 266 4.90 -4.52 -23.39
N VAL A 267 3.78 -5.16 -23.68
CA VAL A 267 3.62 -5.89 -24.94
C VAL A 267 3.63 -4.86 -26.05
N GLU A 268 4.65 -4.90 -26.91
CA GLU A 268 4.68 -4.09 -28.12
C GLU A 268 3.50 -4.50 -29.00
N LEU A 269 2.41 -3.73 -28.93
CA LEU A 269 1.21 -3.95 -29.71
C LEU A 269 1.55 -3.87 -31.19
N THR A 270 0.98 -4.80 -31.95
CA THR A 270 1.13 -4.78 -33.41
C THR A 270 0.50 -3.50 -33.99
N PRO A 271 0.98 -3.01 -35.15
CA PRO A 271 0.39 -1.83 -35.80
C PRO A 271 -1.13 -1.96 -36.05
N GLU A 272 -1.61 -3.19 -36.28
CA GLU A 272 -3.03 -3.47 -36.47
C GLU A 272 -3.84 -3.31 -35.17
N GLU A 273 -3.34 -3.81 -34.02
CA GLU A 273 -3.98 -3.65 -32.71
C GLU A 273 -4.02 -2.18 -32.27
N LEU A 274 -2.95 -1.42 -32.54
CA LEU A 274 -2.91 0.03 -32.30
C LEU A 274 -3.99 0.77 -33.10
N GLU A 275 -4.19 0.38 -34.36
CA GLU A 275 -5.23 0.95 -35.21
C GLU A 275 -6.64 0.58 -34.71
N GLU A 276 -6.85 -0.64 -34.23
CA GLU A 276 -8.11 -1.04 -33.60
C GLU A 276 -8.41 -0.25 -32.32
N ILE A 277 -7.40 -0.05 -31.47
CA ILE A 277 -7.51 0.78 -30.27
C ILE A 277 -7.90 2.20 -30.68
N ARG A 278 -7.24 2.79 -31.68
CA ARG A 278 -7.54 4.15 -32.18
C ARG A 278 -8.97 4.27 -32.68
N LYS A 279 -9.42 3.37 -33.57
CA LYS A 279 -10.81 3.35 -34.07
C LYS A 279 -11.83 3.21 -32.93
N ARG A 280 -11.49 2.41 -31.91
CA ARG A 280 -12.33 2.22 -30.73
C ARG A 280 -12.40 3.48 -29.87
N GLU A 281 -11.29 4.19 -29.69
CA GLU A 281 -11.24 5.46 -28.97
C GLU A 281 -12.02 6.56 -29.69
N GLU A 282 -11.86 6.69 -31.01
CA GLU A 282 -12.64 7.62 -31.83
C GLU A 282 -14.15 7.36 -31.72
N ARG A 283 -14.55 6.08 -31.74
CA ARG A 283 -15.95 5.69 -31.52
C ARG A 283 -16.44 6.11 -30.14
N LYS A 284 -15.62 5.93 -29.10
CA LYS A 284 -15.96 6.35 -27.72
C LYS A 284 -16.10 7.88 -27.65
N ASP A 285 -15.21 8.63 -28.29
CA ASP A 285 -15.26 10.10 -28.31
C ASP A 285 -16.46 10.65 -29.04
N ARG A 286 -16.79 10.08 -30.21
CA ARG A 286 -18.01 10.43 -30.93
C ARG A 286 -19.26 10.20 -30.08
N LEU A 287 -19.33 9.06 -29.38
CA LEU A 287 -20.46 8.77 -28.47
C LEU A 287 -20.49 9.74 -27.28
N HIS A 288 -19.34 10.12 -26.74
CA HIS A 288 -19.23 11.08 -25.65
C HIS A 288 -19.69 12.48 -26.08
N GLN A 289 -19.28 12.95 -27.26
CA GLN A 289 -19.74 14.22 -27.83
C GLN A 289 -21.26 14.22 -28.06
N ASN A 290 -21.82 13.13 -28.59
CA ASN A 290 -23.27 12.99 -28.74
C ASN A 290 -24.01 13.02 -27.40
N TYR A 291 -23.44 12.40 -26.36
CA TYR A 291 -23.96 12.50 -25.00
C TYR A 291 -23.93 13.92 -24.45
N LEU A 292 -22.84 14.67 -24.64
CA LEU A 292 -22.73 16.07 -24.23
C LEU A 292 -23.77 16.94 -24.94
N LYS A 293 -23.98 16.75 -26.24
CA LYS A 293 -25.04 17.43 -27.01
C LYS A 293 -26.44 17.15 -26.44
N ARG A 294 -26.74 15.88 -26.09
CA ARG A 294 -28.03 15.51 -25.45
C ARG A 294 -28.19 16.08 -24.04
N LYS A 295 -27.09 16.23 -23.31
CA LYS A 295 -27.08 16.83 -21.97
C LYS A 295 -27.35 18.33 -22.06
N ALA A 296 -26.71 19.02 -23.00
CA ALA A 296 -26.92 20.45 -23.27
C ALA A 296 -28.36 20.74 -23.73
N SER A 297 -28.95 19.88 -24.56
CA SER A 297 -30.34 20.04 -25.02
C SER A 297 -31.40 19.67 -23.97
N GLY A 298 -31.01 19.17 -22.78
CA GLY A 298 -31.92 18.71 -21.74
C GLY A 298 -32.68 17.41 -22.06
N ALA A 299 -32.52 16.86 -23.27
CA ALA A 299 -33.14 15.59 -23.68
C ALA A 299 -32.72 14.43 -22.77
N GLN A 300 -31.45 14.42 -22.34
CA GLN A 300 -30.92 13.44 -21.40
C GLN A 300 -31.68 13.45 -20.06
N LYS A 301 -31.96 14.64 -19.51
CA LYS A 301 -32.68 14.79 -18.24
C LYS A 301 -34.11 14.28 -18.34
N ARG A 302 -34.82 14.63 -19.41
CA ARG A 302 -36.19 14.14 -19.68
C ARG A 302 -36.24 12.62 -19.77
N TYR A 303 -35.26 12.01 -20.43
CA TYR A 303 -35.13 10.55 -20.52
C TYR A 303 -34.86 9.91 -19.15
N GLU A 304 -33.95 10.49 -18.36
CA GLU A 304 -33.64 10.02 -17.02
C GLU A 304 -34.87 10.09 -16.09
N ASP A 305 -35.59 11.22 -16.07
CA ASP A 305 -36.78 11.41 -15.23
C ASP A 305 -37.88 10.38 -15.56
N LYS A 306 -38.08 10.07 -16.86
CA LYS A 306 -39.05 9.04 -17.31
C LYS A 306 -38.74 7.64 -16.76
N ILE A 307 -37.46 7.31 -16.58
CA ILE A 307 -37.02 5.96 -16.21
C ILE A 307 -36.62 5.86 -14.73
N LYS A 308 -36.32 6.98 -14.07
CA LYS A 308 -35.78 7.04 -12.70
C LYS A 308 -36.66 6.31 -11.70
N GLY A 309 -37.98 6.50 -11.75
CA GLY A 309 -38.92 5.83 -10.84
C GLY A 309 -38.85 4.30 -10.95
N ARG A 310 -38.98 3.78 -12.19
CA ARG A 310 -38.87 2.34 -12.47
C ARG A 310 -37.52 1.75 -12.02
N LYS A 311 -36.41 2.41 -12.37
CA LYS A 311 -35.07 1.96 -11.99
C LYS A 311 -34.85 2.00 -10.47
N LYS A 312 -35.35 3.03 -9.80
CA LYS A 312 -35.25 3.15 -8.34
C LYS A 312 -36.00 1.99 -7.67
N ALA A 313 -37.23 1.71 -8.09
CA ALA A 313 -38.01 0.58 -7.58
C ALA A 313 -37.32 -0.77 -7.80
N GLU A 314 -36.75 -1.00 -9.00
CA GLU A 314 -36.00 -2.22 -9.31
C GLU A 314 -34.77 -2.40 -8.40
N ILE A 315 -34.00 -1.33 -8.17
CA ILE A 315 -32.83 -1.37 -7.29
C ILE A 315 -33.24 -1.57 -5.84
N GLU A 316 -34.30 -0.90 -5.38
CA GLU A 316 -34.83 -1.07 -4.02
C GLU A 316 -35.34 -2.49 -3.78
N ALA A 317 -36.03 -3.10 -4.75
CA ALA A 317 -36.46 -4.49 -4.70
C ALA A 317 -35.27 -5.45 -4.58
N LYS A 318 -34.22 -5.27 -5.39
CA LYS A 318 -32.99 -6.06 -5.30
C LYS A 318 -32.30 -5.90 -3.94
N LYS A 319 -32.21 -4.67 -3.41
CA LYS A 319 -31.67 -4.41 -2.07
C LYS A 319 -32.53 -5.03 -0.97
N ALA A 320 -33.85 -5.04 -1.11
CA ALA A 320 -34.76 -5.68 -0.17
C ALA A 320 -34.57 -7.21 -0.18
N ALA A 321 -34.42 -7.83 -1.34
CA ALA A 321 -34.13 -9.26 -1.47
C ALA A 321 -32.82 -9.64 -0.77
N ILE A 322 -31.73 -8.90 -1.02
CA ILE A 322 -30.44 -9.13 -0.34
C ILE A 322 -30.58 -8.98 1.18
N ARG A 323 -31.31 -7.96 1.66
CA ARG A 323 -31.54 -7.77 3.09
C ARG A 323 -32.36 -8.92 3.71
N ALA A 324 -33.38 -9.42 3.01
CA ALA A 324 -34.16 -10.56 3.47
C ALA A 324 -33.29 -11.83 3.59
N GLU A 325 -32.41 -12.07 2.62
CA GLU A 325 -31.42 -13.15 2.70
C GLU A 325 -30.45 -12.96 3.89
N ASP A 326 -29.96 -11.74 4.12
CA ASP A 326 -29.03 -11.46 5.22
C ASP A 326 -29.70 -11.62 6.60
N ILE A 327 -31.00 -11.28 6.72
CA ILE A 327 -31.81 -11.55 7.92
C ILE A 327 -31.97 -13.04 8.14
N ALA A 328 -32.31 -13.79 7.08
CA ALA A 328 -32.48 -15.25 7.16
C ALA A 328 -31.17 -15.96 7.57
N LYS A 329 -30.01 -15.42 7.16
CA LYS A 329 -28.69 -15.91 7.55
C LYS A 329 -28.22 -15.42 8.92
N GLY A 330 -28.99 -14.56 9.60
CA GLY A 330 -28.62 -13.97 10.90
C GLY A 330 -27.47 -12.97 10.82
N VAL A 331 -27.05 -12.55 9.62
CA VAL A 331 -25.95 -11.59 9.40
C VAL A 331 -26.39 -10.16 9.64
N PHE A 332 -27.69 -9.86 9.43
CA PHE A 332 -28.26 -8.55 9.64
C PHE A 332 -29.45 -8.62 10.60
N VAL A 333 -29.36 -7.87 11.71
CA VAL A 333 -30.45 -7.71 12.68
C VAL A 333 -31.00 -6.29 12.53
N PRO A 334 -32.26 -6.11 12.11
CA PRO A 334 -32.85 -4.78 12.02
C PRO A 334 -32.96 -4.17 13.43
N VAL A 335 -32.69 -2.87 13.55
CA VAL A 335 -32.73 -2.15 14.84
C VAL A 335 -34.08 -2.30 15.54
N SER A 336 -35.17 -2.44 14.79
CA SER A 336 -36.53 -2.69 15.31
C SER A 336 -36.68 -4.04 16.02
N SER A 337 -35.78 -4.99 15.78
CA SER A 337 -35.76 -6.30 16.44
C SER A 337 -34.79 -6.36 17.63
N LEU A 338 -34.02 -5.30 17.88
CA LEU A 338 -33.19 -5.21 19.07
C LEU A 338 -34.04 -4.75 20.26
N PRO A 339 -33.81 -5.30 21.46
CA PRO A 339 -34.48 -4.84 22.67
C PRO A 339 -34.12 -3.38 22.93
N GLN A 340 -35.12 -2.52 23.09
CA GLN A 340 -34.91 -1.13 23.52
C GLN A 340 -34.31 -1.15 24.93
N ARG A 341 -33.05 -0.72 25.05
CA ARG A 341 -32.41 -0.45 26.33
C ARG A 341 -32.48 1.05 26.60
N GLU A 342 -33.04 1.42 27.74
CA GLU A 342 -32.99 2.80 28.21
C GLU A 342 -31.54 3.20 28.52
N PRO A 343 -31.12 4.45 28.21
CA PRO A 343 -29.78 4.91 28.51
C PRO A 343 -29.53 4.89 30.02
N MET A 344 -28.64 3.99 30.47
CA MET A 344 -28.23 3.95 31.88
C MET A 344 -27.28 5.11 32.17
N LYS A 345 -27.58 5.92 33.19
CA LYS A 345 -26.63 6.89 33.73
C LYS A 345 -25.44 6.12 34.29
N GLY A 346 -24.23 6.46 33.85
CA GLY A 346 -23.01 5.89 34.39
C GLY A 346 -22.94 6.15 35.90
N VAL A 347 -23.02 5.09 36.70
CA VAL A 347 -22.82 5.17 38.14
C VAL A 347 -21.31 5.31 38.35
N GLN A 348 -20.86 6.47 38.84
CA GLN A 348 -19.51 6.58 39.38
C GLN A 348 -19.49 5.72 40.66
N THR A 349 -18.84 4.57 40.57
CA THR A 349 -18.44 3.82 41.76
C THR A 349 -17.41 4.66 42.50
N ALA A 350 -17.77 5.10 43.71
CA ALA A 350 -16.92 5.86 44.62
C ALA A 350 -15.76 5.02 45.17
#